data_AF-A0A318R622-F1
#
_entry.id   AF-A0A318R622-F1
#
_cell.length_a   1.000
_cell.length_b   1.000
_cell.length_c   1.000
_cell.angle_alpha   90.00
_cell.angle_beta   90.00
_cell.angle_gamma   90.00
#
_symmetry.space_group_name_H-M   'P 1'
#
loop_
_entity.id
_entity.type
_entity.pdbx_description
1 polymer ?
#
loop_
_entity_poly.entity_id
_entity_poly.type
_entity_poly.pdbx_seq_one_letter_code
_entity_poly.pdbx_strand_id
1 'polypeptide(L)'
;MILVDDFSSDDLSRPNKDINMKNLEILQKNIKKLSYEEAISELENILINVQDENISLDKIKNNYIKGHMLLKHCEELLQIVEQEINEIDPKFLDID
;
A
#
# COMPACT_ATOMS: atom_id res chain seq x y z
N MET A 1 -24.13 -43.45 2.98
CA MET A 1 -25.35 -43.69 3.78
C MET A 1 -24.89 -43.59 5.23
N ILE A 2 -25.11 -42.55 6.03
CA ILE A 2 -26.12 -41.48 6.18
C ILE A 2 -25.34 -40.25 6.73
N LEU A 3 -25.28 -39.08 6.04
CA LEU A 3 -26.10 -37.85 6.16
C LEU A 3 -26.18 -37.27 7.60
N VAL A 4 -25.48 -36.17 7.91
CA VAL A 4 -25.88 -34.74 7.97
C VAL A 4 -26.14 -34.25 9.40
N ASP A 5 -25.42 -33.20 9.78
CA ASP A 5 -25.82 -32.08 10.64
C ASP A 5 -24.94 -30.92 10.13
N ASP A 6 -25.33 -30.21 9.08
CA ASP A 6 -26.23 -29.05 9.09
C ASP A 6 -25.62 -27.83 9.81
N PHE A 7 -24.65 -27.20 9.15
CA PHE A 7 -24.38 -25.77 9.35
C PHE A 7 -25.02 -25.02 8.20
N SER A 8 -26.34 -24.87 8.31
CA SER A 8 -27.12 -23.93 7.52
C SER A 8 -26.69 -22.51 7.85
N SER A 9 -26.52 -21.75 6.76
CA SER A 9 -26.53 -20.30 6.63
C SER A 9 -27.47 -19.62 7.64
N ASP A 10 -26.98 -18.63 8.41
CA ASP A 10 -27.30 -17.22 8.17
C ASP A 10 -26.52 -16.25 9.08
N ASP A 11 -26.35 -15.05 8.54
CA ASP A 11 -26.13 -13.76 9.22
C ASP A 11 -24.76 -13.39 9.82
N LEU A 12 -23.84 -13.03 8.93
CA LEU A 12 -23.16 -11.74 9.08
C LEU A 12 -23.33 -10.94 7.79
N SER A 13 -24.48 -10.29 7.71
CA SER A 13 -24.80 -9.24 6.75
C SER A 13 -23.64 -8.22 6.59
N ARG A 14 -23.00 -8.28 5.42
CA ARG A 14 -22.32 -7.22 4.63
C ARG A 14 -21.88 -5.94 5.36
N PRO A 15 -20.59 -5.57 5.31
CA PRO A 15 -20.21 -4.17 5.16
C PRO A 15 -20.18 -3.83 3.66
N ASN A 16 -21.14 -3.01 3.23
CA ASN A 16 -21.14 -2.15 2.03
C ASN A 16 -19.94 -2.30 1.06
N LYS A 17 -20.16 -2.95 -0.09
CA LYS A 17 -19.13 -3.14 -1.13
C LYS A 17 -18.93 -1.91 -2.04
N ASP A 18 -19.78 -0.89 -1.95
CA ASP A 18 -19.85 0.16 -2.99
C ASP A 18 -19.25 1.54 -2.61
N ILE A 19 -18.69 1.73 -1.41
CA ILE A 19 -18.07 3.01 -1.01
C ILE A 19 -16.52 2.99 -1.07
N ASN A 20 -15.87 1.86 -1.35
CA ASN A 20 -14.40 1.75 -1.19
C ASN A 20 -13.57 1.85 -2.49
N MET A 21 -14.11 1.45 -3.65
CA MET A 21 -13.31 1.34 -4.89
C MET A 21 -12.80 2.70 -5.42
N LYS A 22 -13.67 3.70 -5.51
CA LYS A 22 -13.30 5.06 -5.97
C LYS A 22 -12.26 5.71 -5.05
N ASN A 23 -12.36 5.47 -3.75
CA ASN A 23 -11.43 6.03 -2.77
C ASN A 23 -10.03 5.38 -2.90
N LEU A 24 -9.96 4.08 -3.20
CA LEU A 24 -8.69 3.39 -3.46
C LEU A 24 -8.03 3.86 -4.77
N GLU A 25 -8.81 4.11 -5.83
CA GLU A 25 -8.28 4.64 -7.09
C GLU A 25 -7.71 6.06 -6.93
N ILE A 26 -8.43 6.93 -6.20
CA ILE A 26 -7.97 8.29 -5.90
C ILE A 26 -6.70 8.24 -5.05
N LEU A 27 -6.67 7.38 -4.02
CA LEU A 27 -5.49 7.18 -3.19
C LEU A 27 -4.29 6.74 -4.01
N GLN A 28 -4.46 5.73 -4.87
CA GLN A 28 -3.40 5.26 -5.76
C GLN A 28 -2.90 6.36 -6.70
N LYS A 29 -3.81 7.16 -7.27
CA LYS A 29 -3.45 8.29 -8.14
C LYS A 29 -2.67 9.37 -7.40
N ASN A 30 -2.98 9.62 -6.12
CA ASN A 30 -2.24 10.57 -5.31
C ASN A 30 -0.85 10.05 -4.96
N ILE A 31 -0.73 8.77 -4.57
CA ILE A 31 0.55 8.12 -4.27
C ILE A 31 1.48 8.16 -5.48
N LYS A 32 0.97 7.87 -6.68
CA LYS A 32 1.75 7.91 -7.93
C LYS A 32 2.38 9.26 -8.27
N LYS A 33 1.95 10.34 -7.63
CA LYS A 33 2.50 11.69 -7.84
C LYS A 33 3.61 12.05 -6.87
N LEU A 34 3.82 11.24 -5.82
CA LEU A 34 4.79 11.52 -4.79
C LEU A 34 6.21 11.24 -5.30
N SER A 35 7.17 12.06 -4.86
CA SER A 35 8.58 11.70 -4.93
C SER A 35 8.90 10.54 -3.98
N TYR A 36 10.11 9.99 -4.10
CA TYR A 36 10.58 8.95 -3.18
C TYR A 36 10.58 9.46 -1.72
N GLU A 37 11.12 10.65 -1.50
CA GLU A 37 11.22 11.29 -0.18
C GLU A 37 9.84 11.59 0.41
N GLU A 38 8.90 12.06 -0.41
CA GLU A 38 7.52 12.29 0.01
C GLU A 38 6.82 10.98 0.39
N ALA A 39 7.00 9.92 -0.39
CA ALA A 39 6.41 8.62 -0.10
C ALA A 39 6.99 7.97 1.17
N ILE A 40 8.30 8.12 1.41
CA ILE A 40 8.96 7.68 2.65
C ILE A 40 8.46 8.48 3.85
N SER A 41 8.35 9.81 3.75
CA SER A 41 7.80 10.65 4.82
C SER A 41 6.37 10.24 5.20
N GLU A 42 5.54 9.91 4.20
CA GLU A 42 4.19 9.39 4.44
C GLU A 42 4.20 8.01 5.14
N LEU A 43 5.16 7.14 4.82
CA LEU A 43 5.35 5.86 5.51
C LEU A 43 5.76 6.05 6.98
N GLU A 44 6.69 6.96 7.26
CA GLU A 44 7.10 7.31 8.62
C GLU A 44 5.92 7.85 9.44
N ASN A 45 5.10 8.71 8.84
CA ASN A 45 3.88 9.21 9.46
C ASN A 45 2.88 8.09 9.77
N ILE A 46 2.75 7.09 8.89
CA ILE A 46 1.93 5.90 9.16
C ILE A 46 2.46 5.13 10.38
N LEU A 47 3.77 4.93 10.48
CA LEU A 47 4.38 4.24 11.62
C LEU A 47 4.12 4.95 12.94
N ILE A 48 4.24 6.28 12.97
CA ILE A 48 3.91 7.10 14.15
C ILE A 48 2.44 6.90 14.54
N ASN A 49 1.53 6.92 13.56
CA ASN A 49 0.09 6.80 13.81
C ASN A 49 -0.33 5.40 14.28
N VAL A 50 0.37 4.34 13.85
CA VAL A 50 0.05 2.95 14.25
C VAL A 50 0.54 2.64 15.67
N GLN A 51 1.51 3.40 16.19
CA GLN A 51 2.00 3.25 17.56
C GLN A 51 1.06 3.81 18.64
N ASP A 52 0.00 4.52 18.24
CA ASP A 52 -1.04 5.00 19.17
C ASP A 52 -1.88 3.83 19.69
N GLU A 53 -1.82 3.60 21.01
CA GLU A 53 -2.57 2.54 21.71
C GLU A 53 -4.11 2.67 21.55
N ASN A 54 -4.62 3.84 21.14
CA ASN A 54 -6.04 4.11 20.95
C ASN A 54 -6.49 4.07 19.48
N ILE A 55 -5.65 3.59 18.56
CA ILE A 55 -6.01 3.49 17.14
C ILE A 55 -7.18 2.52 16.90
N SER A 56 -8.17 2.94 16.12
CA SER A 56 -9.31 2.07 15.76
C SER A 56 -8.95 1.04 14.69
N LEU A 57 -9.64 -0.10 14.68
CA LEU A 57 -9.41 -1.18 13.70
C LEU A 57 -9.53 -0.71 12.25
N ASP A 58 -10.52 0.14 11.95
CA ASP A 58 -10.68 0.71 10.61
C ASP A 58 -9.49 1.60 10.21
N LYS A 59 -8.94 2.37 11.16
CA LYS A 59 -7.73 3.16 10.93
C LYS A 59 -6.51 2.27 10.71
N ILE A 60 -6.36 1.20 11.49
CA ILE A 60 -5.28 0.20 11.28
C ILE A 60 -5.36 -0.35 9.85
N LYS A 61 -6.56 -0.78 9.41
CA LYS A 61 -6.76 -1.32 8.07
C LYS A 61 -6.43 -0.31 6.98
N ASN A 62 -6.87 0.94 7.13
CA ASN A 62 -6.58 2.01 6.17
C ASN A 62 -5.09 2.34 6.11
N ASN A 63 -4.42 2.42 7.26
CA ASN A 63 -2.98 2.63 7.36
C ASN A 63 -2.19 1.49 6.72
N TYR A 64 -2.61 0.24 6.92
CA TYR A 64 -2.01 -0.92 6.28
C TYR A 64 -2.13 -0.84 4.75
N ILE A 65 -3.32 -0.57 4.22
CA ILE A 65 -3.54 -0.46 2.78
C ILE A 65 -2.72 0.67 2.18
N LYS A 66 -2.75 1.86 2.81
CA LYS A 66 -1.98 3.02 2.35
C LYS A 66 -0.48 2.73 2.41
N GLY A 67 0.01 2.15 3.50
CA GLY A 67 1.41 1.78 3.68
C GLY A 67 1.88 0.79 2.62
N HIS A 68 1.09 -0.25 2.32
CA HIS A 68 1.42 -1.19 1.26
C HIS A 68 1.52 -0.53 -0.13
N MET A 69 0.61 0.40 -0.44
CA MET A 69 0.65 1.15 -1.70
C MET A 69 1.86 2.10 -1.79
N LEU A 70 2.21 2.78 -0.70
CA LEU A 70 3.39 3.65 -0.63
C LEU A 70 4.69 2.85 -0.79
N LEU A 71 4.81 1.72 -0.10
CA LEU A 71 5.98 0.85 -0.20
C LEU A 71 6.19 0.39 -1.64
N LYS A 72 5.12 -0.07 -2.30
CA LYS A 72 5.18 -0.48 -3.71
C LYS A 72 5.62 0.67 -4.62
N HIS A 73 5.13 1.89 -4.39
CA HIS A 73 5.55 3.08 -5.16
C HIS A 73 7.04 3.39 -4.96
N CYS A 74 7.55 3.28 -3.74
CA CYS A 74 8.98 3.43 -3.47
C CYS A 74 9.83 2.38 -4.20
N GLU A 75 9.41 1.12 -4.20
CA GLU A 75 10.07 0.04 -4.94
C GLU A 75 10.09 0.32 -6.45
N GLU A 76 8.97 0.78 -7.02
CA GLU A 76 8.87 1.15 -8.44
C GLU A 76 9.82 2.32 -8.79
N LEU A 77 9.92 3.34 -7.95
CA LEU A 77 10.86 4.45 -8.16
C LEU A 77 12.32 4.01 -8.11
N LEU A 78 12.68 3.15 -7.16
CA LEU A 78 14.05 2.62 -7.07
C LEU A 78 14.41 1.76 -8.28
N GLN A 79 13.46 0.95 -8.78
CA GLN A 79 13.67 0.16 -10.00
C GLN A 79 13.91 1.04 -11.23
N ILE A 80 13.22 2.17 -11.34
CA ILE A 80 13.45 3.13 -12.43
C ILE A 80 14.88 3.69 -12.35
N VAL A 81 15.31 4.14 -11.18
CA VAL A 81 16.68 4.66 -10.98
C VAL A 81 17.73 3.59 -11.27
N GLU A 82 17.50 2.35 -10.83
CA GLU A 82 18.40 1.22 -11.12
C GLU A 82 18.50 0.95 -12.62
N GLN A 83 17.37 0.99 -13.35
CA GLN A 83 17.36 0.85 -14.81
C GLN A 83 18.12 2.00 -15.49
N GLU A 84 17.88 3.23 -15.09
CA GLU A 84 18.58 4.40 -15.61
C GLU A 84 20.10 4.28 -15.41
N ILE A 85 20.56 3.82 -14.24
CA ILE A 85 21.98 3.59 -13.97
C ILE A 85 22.54 2.47 -14.86
N ASN A 86 21.81 1.37 -15.04
CA ASN A 86 22.26 0.23 -15.83
C ASN A 86 22.29 0.53 -17.35
N GLU A 87 21.50 1.50 -17.82
CA GLU A 87 21.51 1.95 -19.22
C GLU A 87 22.65 2.93 -19.53
N ILE A 88 23.32 3.49 -18.51
CA ILE A 88 24.49 4.35 -18.69
C ILE A 88 25.70 3.49 -19.08
N ASP A 89 26.38 3.83 -20.19
CA ASP A 89 27.61 3.15 -20.62
C ASP A 89 28.66 3.26 -19.49
N PRO A 90 29.26 2.15 -19.04
CA PRO A 90 30.25 2.14 -17.95
C PRO A 90 31.44 3.09 -18.17
N LYS A 91 31.72 3.52 -19.42
CA LYS A 91 32.70 4.57 -19.73
C LYS A 91 32.37 5.96 -19.15
N PHE A 92 31.13 6.20 -18.71
CA PHE A 92 30.72 7.44 -18.04
C PHE A 92 30.82 7.36 -16.51
N LEU A 93 31.13 6.18 -15.95
CA LEU A 93 31.36 5.96 -14.51
C LEU A 93 32.84 6.04 -14.12
N ASP A 94 33.74 6.29 -15.09
CA ASP A 94 35.14 6.70 -14.83
C ASP A 94 35.13 8.14 -14.27
N ILE A 95 34.74 8.27 -13.00
CA ILE A 95 34.89 9.51 -12.24
C ILE A 95 36.28 9.47 -11.62
N ASP A 96 37.21 10.25 -12.18
CA ASP A 96 38.53 10.54 -11.61
C ASP A 96 38.46 11.11 -10.18
#